data_AF-A0A948AT42-F1
#
_entry.id   AF-A0A948AT42-F1
#
_cell.length_a   1.000
_cell.length_b   1.000
_cell.length_c   1.000
_cell.angle_alpha   90.00
_cell.angle_beta   90.00
_cell.angle_gamma   90.00
#
_symmetry.space_group_name_H-M   'P 1'
#
loop_
_entity.id
_entity.type
_entity.pdbx_description
1 polymer ?
#
loop_
_entity_poly.entity_id
_entity_poly.type
_entity_poly.pdbx_seq_one_letter_code
_entity_poly.pdbx_strand_id
1 'polypeptide(L)'
;MAHNKDKVMIAMKKAKTSLNKVMKMIDDNKYCIDVIQQSLAVIGLLKSANMTLLEGHVDHCVKNACKSGRKKDIEEKMSELIRVLKIAQTK
;
A
#
# COMPACT_ATOMS: atom_id res chain seq x y z
N MET A 1 3.08 1.59 -14.77
CA MET A 1 3.27 0.69 -13.61
C MET A 1 4.61 -0.08 -13.65
N ALA A 2 5.68 0.53 -14.19
CA ALA A 2 6.97 -0.17 -14.36
C ALA A 2 7.99 0.11 -13.23
N HIS A 3 7.78 1.14 -12.40
CA HIS A 3 8.64 1.39 -11.24
C HIS A 3 8.17 0.60 -10.02
N ASN A 4 9.09 -0.11 -9.38
CA ASN A 4 8.92 -0.83 -8.11
C ASN A 4 7.94 -2.02 -8.09
N LYS A 5 7.46 -2.51 -9.24
CA LYS A 5 6.54 -3.66 -9.32
C LYS A 5 7.03 -4.86 -8.51
N ASP A 6 8.30 -5.24 -8.67
CA ASP A 6 8.84 -6.42 -7.97
C ASP A 6 8.93 -6.22 -6.46
N LYS A 7 9.37 -5.03 -6.03
CA LYS A 7 9.42 -4.67 -4.60
C LYS A 7 8.03 -4.71 -3.96
N VAL A 8 7.04 -4.12 -4.63
CA VAL A 8 5.64 -4.14 -4.18
C VAL A 8 5.12 -5.58 -4.13
N MET A 9 5.36 -6.38 -5.18
CA MET A 9 4.92 -7.78 -5.22
C MET A 9 5.54 -8.62 -4.10
N ILE A 10 6.82 -8.40 -3.77
CA ILE A 10 7.47 -9.05 -2.62
C ILE A 10 6.77 -8.66 -1.31
N ALA A 11 6.49 -7.37 -1.10
CA ALA A 11 5.79 -6.90 0.09
C ALA A 11 4.37 -7.47 0.20
N MET A 12 3.61 -7.48 -0.91
CA MET A 12 2.27 -8.06 -0.97
C MET A 12 2.28 -9.57 -0.67
N LYS A 13 3.26 -10.32 -1.19
CA LYS A 13 3.44 -11.75 -0.86
C LYS A 13 3.72 -11.95 0.63
N LYS A 14 4.58 -11.12 1.24
CA LYS A 14 4.86 -11.17 2.68
C LYS A 14 3.61 -10.87 3.51
N ALA A 15 2.81 -9.88 3.12
CA ALA A 15 1.54 -9.56 3.76
C ALA A 15 0.56 -10.74 3.68
N LYS A 16 0.42 -11.37 2.51
CA LYS A 16 -0.40 -12.58 2.31
C LYS A 16 0.03 -13.73 3.23
N THR A 17 1.32 -14.06 3.26
CA THR A 17 1.83 -15.11 4.14
C THR A 17 1.58 -14.80 5.61
N SER A 18 1.74 -13.53 6.00
CA SER A 18 1.49 -13.10 7.39
C SER A 18 0.01 -13.16 7.76
N LEU A 19 -0.89 -12.80 6.83
CA LEU A 19 -2.33 -12.92 7.01
C LEU A 19 -2.75 -14.39 7.17
N ASN A 20 -2.20 -15.30 6.35
CA ASN A 20 -2.46 -16.73 6.50
C ASN A 20 -2.05 -17.26 7.88
N LYS A 21 -0.96 -16.71 8.47
CA LYS A 21 -0.57 -17.05 9.85
C LYS A 21 -1.60 -16.55 10.86
N VAL A 22 -2.12 -15.32 10.72
CA VAL A 22 -3.18 -14.79 11.59
C VAL A 22 -4.41 -15.69 11.55
N MET A 23 -4.86 -16.10 10.35
CA MET A 23 -6.00 -17.02 10.20
C MET A 23 -5.75 -18.34 10.94
N LYS A 24 -4.57 -18.93 10.76
CA LYS A 24 -4.19 -20.16 11.48
C LYS A 24 -4.16 -19.96 13.01
N MET A 25 -3.68 -18.82 13.50
CA MET A 25 -3.70 -18.52 14.93
C MET A 25 -5.12 -18.45 15.50
N ILE A 26 -6.08 -17.97 14.71
CA ILE A 26 -7.50 -17.98 15.09
C ILE A 26 -8.02 -19.42 15.13
N ASP A 27 -7.78 -20.21 14.08
CA ASP A 27 -8.20 -21.62 14.01
C ASP A 27 -7.61 -22.45 15.18
N ASP A 28 -6.36 -22.18 15.54
CA ASP A 28 -5.63 -22.82 16.64
C ASP A 28 -6.02 -22.27 18.04
N ASN A 29 -7.03 -21.38 18.13
CA ASN A 29 -7.49 -20.71 19.36
C ASN A 29 -6.34 -20.07 20.17
N LYS A 30 -5.41 -19.38 19.50
CA LYS A 30 -4.31 -18.67 20.16
C LYS A 30 -4.81 -17.48 20.97
N TYR A 31 -3.96 -17.03 21.90
CA TYR A 31 -4.26 -15.90 22.77
C TYR A 31 -4.57 -14.63 21.96
N CYS A 32 -5.67 -13.97 22.31
CA CYS A 32 -6.24 -12.89 21.51
C CYS A 32 -5.26 -11.73 21.30
N ILE A 33 -4.44 -11.39 22.29
CA ILE A 33 -3.47 -10.30 22.19
C ILE A 33 -2.41 -10.60 21.12
N ASP A 34 -1.94 -11.84 21.04
CA ASP A 34 -0.93 -12.25 20.06
C ASP A 34 -1.52 -12.20 18.64
N VAL A 35 -2.78 -12.63 18.47
CA VAL A 35 -3.51 -12.53 17.19
C VAL A 35 -3.64 -11.07 16.77
N ILE A 36 -4.02 -10.18 17.69
CA ILE A 36 -4.15 -8.74 17.44
C ILE A 36 -2.81 -8.14 17.04
N GLN A 37 -1.74 -8.42 17.78
CA GLN A 37 -0.39 -7.94 17.45
C GLN A 37 0.06 -8.41 16.07
N GLN A 38 -0.16 -9.69 15.75
CA GLN A 38 0.20 -10.23 14.44
C GLN A 38 -0.64 -9.62 13.31
N SER A 39 -1.92 -9.35 13.55
CA SER A 39 -2.81 -8.63 12.61
C SER A 39 -2.33 -7.19 12.37
N LEU A 40 -1.94 -6.47 13.41
CA LEU A 40 -1.36 -5.13 13.29
C LEU A 40 -0.05 -5.14 12.46
N ALA A 41 0.77 -6.18 12.59
CA ALA A 41 1.95 -6.35 11.75
C ALA A 41 1.59 -6.52 10.26
N VAL A 42 0.52 -7.23 9.93
CA VAL A 42 0.01 -7.34 8.54
C VAL A 42 -0.41 -5.97 8.00
N ILE A 43 -1.11 -5.16 8.82
CA ILE A 43 -1.49 -3.79 8.45
C ILE A 43 -0.23 -2.95 8.15
N GLY A 44 0.81 -3.06 8.97
CA GLY A 44 2.09 -2.38 8.72
C GLY A 44 2.74 -2.75 7.38
N LEU A 45 2.73 -4.04 7.03
CA LEU A 45 3.23 -4.52 5.73
C LEU A 45 2.43 -3.94 4.55
N LEU A 46 1.10 -3.89 4.67
CA LEU A 46 0.24 -3.31 3.64
C LEU A 46 0.45 -1.79 3.50
N LYS A 47 0.59 -1.07 4.61
CA LYS A 47 0.92 0.37 4.62
C LYS A 47 2.25 0.63 3.90
N SER A 48 3.27 -0.17 4.18
CA SER A 48 4.57 -0.07 3.51
C SER A 48 4.46 -0.33 2.01
N ALA A 49 3.76 -1.39 1.59
CA ALA A 49 3.57 -1.72 0.17
C ALA A 49 2.83 -0.61 -0.59
N ASN A 50 1.80 -0.02 0.04
CA ASN A 50 1.03 1.09 -0.53
C ASN A 50 1.88 2.35 -0.69
N MET A 51 2.77 2.64 0.27
CA MET A 51 3.69 3.78 0.15
C MET A 51 4.63 3.62 -1.05
N THR A 52 5.21 2.43 -1.25
CA THR A 52 6.06 2.15 -2.41
C THR A 52 5.29 2.26 -3.74
N LEU A 53 4.02 1.86 -3.77
CA LEU A 53 3.16 2.07 -4.94
C LEU A 53 2.92 3.56 -5.21
N LEU A 54 2.69 4.34 -4.16
CA LEU A 54 2.46 5.78 -4.26
C LEU A 54 3.69 6.52 -4.76
N GLU A 55 4.88 6.19 -4.24
CA GLU A 55 6.17 6.69 -4.74
C GLU A 55 6.34 6.41 -6.24
N GLY A 56 6.03 5.19 -6.68
CA GLY A 56 6.06 4.83 -8.09
C GLY A 56 5.06 5.59 -8.95
N HIS A 57 3.88 5.92 -8.41
CA HIS A 57 2.89 6.75 -9.10
C HIS A 57 3.38 8.20 -9.26
N VAL A 58 3.99 8.78 -8.21
CA VAL A 58 4.56 10.14 -8.28
C VAL A 58 5.69 10.20 -9.31
N ASP A 59 6.67 9.30 -9.22
CA ASP A 59 7.86 9.36 -10.10
C ASP A 59 7.53 9.09 -11.57
N HIS A 60 6.43 8.38 -11.87
CA HIS A 60 6.05 8.08 -13.24
C HIS A 60 4.87 8.91 -13.74
N CYS A 61 3.69 8.80 -13.11
CA CYS A 61 2.47 9.41 -13.61
C CYS A 61 2.48 10.93 -13.45
N VAL A 62 2.86 11.44 -12.28
CA VAL A 62 2.92 12.90 -12.04
C VAL A 62 4.07 13.51 -12.84
N LYS A 63 5.25 12.90 -12.85
CA LYS A 63 6.40 13.37 -13.62
C LYS A 63 6.12 13.43 -15.13
N ASN A 64 5.42 12.43 -15.67
CA ASN A 64 5.02 12.43 -17.08
C ASN A 64 3.94 13.48 -17.38
N ALA A 65 2.98 13.71 -16.47
CA ALA A 65 2.01 14.80 -16.59
C ALA A 65 2.68 16.17 -16.56
N CYS A 66 3.71 16.36 -15.73
CA CYS A 66 4.52 17.59 -15.75
C CYS A 66 5.22 17.79 -17.10
N LYS A 67 5.73 16.72 -17.72
CA LYS A 67 6.36 16.78 -19.05
C LYS A 67 5.37 17.07 -20.18
N SER A 68 4.09 16.69 -20.05
CA SER A 68 3.08 16.98 -21.07
C SER A 68 2.68 18.45 -21.13
N GLY A 69 3.01 19.24 -20.09
CA GLY A 69 2.73 20.67 -19.99
C GLY A 69 1.24 21.02 -19.82
N ARG A 70 0.36 20.02 -19.79
CA ARG A 70 -1.09 20.22 -19.63
C ARG A 70 -1.43 20.30 -18.14
N LYS A 71 -1.77 21.49 -17.67
CA LYS A 71 -2.16 21.74 -16.27
C LYS A 71 -3.25 20.78 -15.77
N LYS A 72 -4.23 20.47 -16.62
CA LYS A 72 -5.33 19.55 -16.30
C LYS A 72 -4.84 18.14 -15.95
N ASP A 73 -3.86 17.61 -16.67
CA ASP A 73 -3.30 16.27 -16.42
C ASP A 73 -2.58 16.22 -15.07
N ILE A 74 -1.89 17.30 -14.71
CA ILE A 74 -1.19 17.43 -13.42
C ILE A 74 -2.21 17.50 -12.28
N GLU A 75 -3.22 18.35 -12.40
CA GLU A 75 -4.29 18.49 -11.40
C GLU A 75 -5.03 17.18 -11.16
N GLU A 76 -5.35 16.43 -12.23
CA GLU A 76 -6.00 15.13 -12.13
C GLU A 76 -5.15 14.13 -11.34
N LYS A 77 -3.86 13.96 -11.69
CA LYS A 77 -2.97 13.01 -10.97
C LYS A 77 -2.68 13.42 -9.53
N MET A 78 -2.60 14.72 -9.25
CA MET A 78 -2.50 15.22 -7.88
C MET A 78 -3.77 14.95 -7.06
N SER A 79 -4.95 15.09 -7.67
CA SER A 79 -6.22 14.79 -7.01
C SER A 79 -6.37 13.31 -6.63
N GLU A 80 -5.90 12.40 -7.49
CA GLU A 80 -5.84 10.96 -7.23
C GLU A 80 -4.98 10.66 -5.99
N LEU A 81 -3.80 11.26 -5.90
CA LEU A 81 -2.87 11.16 -4.77
C LEU A 81 -3.52 11.61 -3.45
N ILE A 82 -4.12 12.81 -3.44
CA ILE A 82 -4.79 13.37 -2.27
C ILE A 82 -5.93 12.45 -1.82
N ARG A 83 -6.70 11.89 -2.76
CA ARG A 83 -7.78 10.94 -2.46
C ARG A 83 -7.26 9.70 -1.74
N VAL A 84 -6.17 9.11 -2.22
CA VAL A 84 -5.56 7.91 -1.60
C VAL A 84 -5.01 8.22 -0.20
N LEU A 85 -4.35 9.36 -0.01
CA LEU A 85 -3.84 9.77 1.31
C LEU A 85 -4.95 9.97 2.34
N LYS A 86 -6.10 10.53 1.94
CA LYS A 86 -7.27 10.67 2.81
C LYS A 86 -7.81 9.31 3.28
N ILE A 87 -7.83 8.31 2.40
CA ILE A 87 -8.23 6.93 2.75
C ILE A 87 -7.26 6.33 3.77
N ALA A 88 -5.95 6.62 3.65
CA ALA A 88 -4.93 6.09 4.53
C ALA A 88 -4.92 6.72 5.95
N GLN A 89 -5.48 7.93 6.11
CA GLN A 89 -5.58 8.63 7.41
C GLN A 89 -6.87 8.33 8.17
N THR A 90 -7.91 7.85 7.50
CA THR A 90 -9.25 7.65 8.09
C THR A 90 -9.49 6.22 8.62
N LYS A 91 -8.51 5.32 8.52
CA LYS A 91 -8.56 3.92 8.97
C LYS A 91 -7.26 3.51 9.65
#